data_AF-A0A0D6LS99-F1
#
_entry.id   AF-A0A0D6LS99-F1
#
_cell.length_a   1.000
_cell.length_b   1.000
_cell.length_c   1.000
_cell.angle_alpha   90.00
_cell.angle_beta   90.00
_cell.angle_gamma   90.00
#
_symmetry.space_group_name_H-M   'P 1'
#
loop_
_entity.id
_entity.type
_entity.pdbx_description
1 polymer ?
#
loop_
_entity_poly.entity_id
_entity_poly.type
_entity_poly.pdbx_seq_one_letter_code
_entity_poly.pdbx_strand_id
1 'polypeptide(L)'
;MIASSWSTTPIEPMAHEAKQKNVTLWFQAPFRFANFTTLQSSQMPSPSEGQSAFMKYVGTQIDPSLNWQVLEWLINNSKLPVIVKGVMRGDDAEEAISRGAKGIIVSNHGGRQMDSAPATIEALPDIVRTVNGRVPVFIDGGIRNGRDVFKAIALGASGVFIGRPVLWGLSAGVG
;
A
#
# COMPACT_ATOMS: atom_id res chain seq x y z
N MET A 1 -2.81 -5.28 5.79
CA MET A 1 -2.53 -6.64 6.30
C MET A 1 -1.02 -6.75 6.52
N ILE A 2 -0.57 -6.81 7.77
CA ILE A 2 0.81 -7.17 8.12
C ILE A 2 0.69 -8.47 8.91
N ALA A 3 1.06 -9.58 8.29
CA ALA A 3 1.40 -10.79 9.01
C ALA A 3 2.92 -10.74 9.19
N SER A 4 3.39 -10.40 10.39
CA SER A 4 4.81 -10.48 10.72
C SER A 4 5.18 -11.94 10.97
N SER A 5 6.09 -12.47 10.17
CA SER A 5 6.50 -13.88 10.11
C SER A 5 7.45 -14.34 11.23
N TRP A 6 7.27 -13.85 12.47
CA TRP A 6 8.16 -14.21 13.58
C TRP A 6 7.56 -15.23 14.56
N SER A 7 6.42 -15.85 14.22
CA SER A 7 5.84 -16.92 15.02
C SER A 7 5.86 -18.23 14.23
N THR A 8 6.69 -19.18 14.66
CA THR A 8 6.61 -20.60 14.28
C THR A 8 5.51 -21.34 15.04
N THR A 9 4.74 -20.63 15.87
CA THR A 9 3.67 -21.21 16.66
C THR A 9 2.39 -21.27 15.81
N PRO A 10 1.80 -22.47 15.61
CA PRO A 10 0.51 -22.59 14.95
C PRO A 10 -0.53 -21.69 15.62
N ILE A 11 -1.48 -21.15 14.85
CA ILE A 11 -2.50 -20.22 15.36
C ILE A 11 -3.40 -20.89 16.40
N GLU A 12 -3.57 -22.21 16.36
CA GLU A 12 -4.46 -22.93 17.29
C GLU A 12 -4.04 -22.79 18.77
N PRO A 13 -2.78 -23.03 19.17
CA PRO A 13 -2.34 -22.83 20.55
C PRO A 13 -2.42 -21.36 21.01
N MET A 14 -2.15 -20.38 20.14
CA MET A 14 -2.28 -18.96 20.48
C MET A 14 -3.74 -18.55 20.70
N ALA A 15 -4.65 -19.06 19.87
CA ALA A 15 -6.08 -18.84 20.04
C ALA A 15 -6.62 -19.49 21.31
N HIS A 16 -6.10 -20.66 21.70
CA HIS A 16 -6.44 -21.34 22.94
C HIS A 16 -5.96 -20.55 24.18
N GLU A 17 -4.73 -20.03 24.15
CA GLU A 17 -4.15 -19.22 25.22
C GLU A 17 -4.87 -17.86 25.37
N ALA A 18 -5.20 -17.19 24.27
CA ALA A 18 -5.95 -15.93 24.29
C ALA A 18 -7.35 -16.11 24.90
N LYS A 19 -8.00 -17.25 24.64
CA LYS A 19 -9.30 -17.61 25.22
C LYS A 19 -9.20 -17.88 26.73
N GLN A 20 -8.11 -18.50 27.18
CA GLN A 20 -7.85 -18.75 28.61
C GLN A 20 -7.48 -17.47 29.36
N LYS A 21 -6.77 -16.53 28.72
CA LYS A 21 -6.35 -15.25 29.32
C LYS A 21 -7.39 -14.12 29.18
N ASN A 22 -8.58 -14.43 28.65
CA ASN A 22 -9.65 -13.48 28.37
C ASN A 22 -9.20 -12.27 27.54
N VAL A 23 -8.25 -12.49 26.61
CA VAL A 23 -7.74 -11.47 25.70
C VAL A 23 -8.60 -11.51 24.43
N THR A 24 -9.41 -10.49 24.22
CA THR A 24 -10.18 -10.34 22.97
C THR A 24 -9.24 -9.98 21.83
N LEU A 25 -9.05 -10.89 20.88
CA LEU A 25 -8.43 -10.60 19.59
C LEU A 25 -9.47 -9.93 18.69
N TRP A 26 -9.38 -8.61 18.55
CA TRP A 26 -10.37 -7.76 17.85
C TRP A 26 -10.42 -7.91 16.32
N PHE A 27 -9.79 -8.94 15.76
CA PHE A 27 -9.76 -9.20 14.32
C PHE A 27 -9.96 -10.69 14.00
N GLN A 28 -11.15 -11.21 14.24
CA GLN A 28 -11.62 -12.39 13.49
C GLN A 28 -12.33 -11.89 12.23
N ALA A 29 -11.62 -11.89 11.11
CA ALA A 29 -12.25 -11.74 9.81
C ALA A 29 -12.86 -13.10 9.42
N PRO A 30 -14.18 -13.25 9.26
CA PRO A 30 -14.82 -14.51 8.85
C PRO A 30 -14.66 -14.76 7.34
N PHE A 31 -13.61 -14.25 6.72
CA PHE A 31 -13.35 -14.39 5.29
C PHE A 31 -12.20 -15.36 5.07
N ARG A 32 -12.48 -16.44 4.34
CA ARG A 32 -11.47 -17.32 3.77
C ARG A 32 -11.03 -16.73 2.44
N PHE A 33 -9.75 -16.36 2.29
CA PHE A 33 -9.23 -15.92 1.01
C PHE A 33 -9.29 -17.08 0.02
N ALA A 34 -10.08 -16.94 -1.06
CA ALA A 34 -10.30 -18.00 -2.05
C ALA A 34 -8.99 -18.52 -2.67
N ASN A 35 -7.97 -17.66 -2.72
CA ASN A 35 -6.65 -17.93 -3.30
C ASN A 35 -5.75 -18.82 -2.42
N PHE A 36 -6.19 -19.20 -1.22
CA PHE A 36 -5.42 -20.05 -0.28
C PHE A 36 -6.06 -21.43 -0.08
N THR A 37 -6.98 -21.83 -0.97
CA THR A 37 -7.64 -23.14 -0.87
C THR A 37 -6.78 -24.30 -1.39
N THR A 38 -5.75 -24.00 -2.19
CA THR A 38 -4.91 -25.01 -2.89
C THR A 38 -3.39 -24.78 -2.77
N LEU A 39 -2.93 -23.80 -1.98
CA LEU A 39 -1.49 -23.56 -1.86
C LEU A 39 -0.83 -24.53 -0.87
N GLN A 40 0.00 -25.42 -1.42
CA GLN A 40 1.21 -25.88 -0.75
C GLN A 40 1.91 -24.62 -0.25
N SER A 41 2.13 -24.47 1.06
CA SER A 41 2.76 -23.28 1.63
C SER A 41 4.05 -23.01 0.85
N SER A 42 4.13 -21.92 0.10
CA SER A 42 5.38 -21.49 -0.49
C SER A 42 6.35 -21.32 0.68
N GLN A 43 7.37 -22.18 0.74
CA GLN A 43 8.35 -22.15 1.81
C GLN A 43 8.98 -20.77 1.80
N MET A 44 8.83 -20.06 2.93
CA MET A 44 9.47 -18.76 3.10
C MET A 44 10.97 -18.94 2.88
N PRO A 45 11.59 -18.16 1.98
CA PRO A 45 13.01 -18.27 1.73
C PRO A 45 13.76 -17.94 3.01
N SER A 46 14.80 -18.71 3.30
CA SER A 46 15.65 -18.43 4.46
C SER A 46 16.17 -16.99 4.38
N PRO A 47 15.99 -16.20 5.45
CA PRO A 47 16.54 -14.85 5.50
C PRO A 47 18.07 -14.95 5.49
N SER A 48 18.73 -14.12 4.69
CA SER A 48 20.13 -13.79 4.93
C SER A 48 20.22 -12.89 6.16
N GLU A 49 21.39 -12.88 6.81
CA GLU A 49 21.62 -12.09 8.01
C GLU A 49 21.24 -10.61 7.78
N GLY A 50 20.38 -10.06 8.63
CA GLY A 50 19.88 -8.69 8.52
C GLY A 50 18.77 -8.45 7.47
N GLN A 51 18.32 -9.46 6.72
CA GLN A 51 17.25 -9.32 5.73
C GLN A 51 15.92 -9.94 6.18
N SER A 52 14.82 -9.34 5.73
CA SER A 52 13.48 -9.89 5.94
C SER A 52 13.17 -10.99 4.92
N ALA A 53 12.93 -12.21 5.41
CA ALA A 53 12.47 -13.35 4.61
C ALA A 53 11.21 -13.01 3.78
N PHE A 54 10.30 -12.22 4.38
CA PHE A 54 9.10 -11.73 3.71
C PHE A 54 9.43 -10.79 2.55
N MET A 55 10.34 -9.82 2.73
CA MET A 55 10.73 -8.91 1.64
C MET A 55 11.39 -9.67 0.49
N LYS A 56 12.20 -10.69 0.78
CA LYS A 56 12.79 -11.57 -0.23
C LYS A 56 11.73 -12.35 -0.98
N TYR A 57 10.77 -12.95 -0.28
CA TYR A 57 9.65 -13.65 -0.89
C TYR A 57 8.80 -12.74 -1.79
N VAL A 58 8.38 -11.57 -1.29
CA VAL A 58 7.60 -10.61 -2.08
C VAL A 58 8.40 -10.16 -3.30
N GLY A 59 9.70 -9.92 -3.14
CA GLY A 59 10.58 -9.54 -4.24
C GLY A 59 10.58 -10.54 -5.41
N THR A 60 10.47 -11.86 -5.14
CA THR A 60 10.40 -12.87 -6.22
C THR A 60 9.05 -12.92 -6.92
N GLN A 61 8.01 -12.33 -6.35
CA GLN A 61 6.66 -12.29 -6.93
C GLN A 61 6.39 -10.99 -7.70
N ILE A 62 7.30 -10.00 -7.65
CA ILE A 62 7.18 -8.75 -8.40
C ILE A 62 7.65 -9.00 -9.83
N ASP A 63 6.73 -8.85 -10.78
CA ASP A 63 7.04 -8.88 -12.20
C ASP A 63 7.61 -7.51 -12.64
N PRO A 64 8.85 -7.42 -13.15
CA PRO A 64 9.41 -6.17 -13.66
C PRO A 64 8.92 -5.81 -15.07
N SER A 65 8.24 -6.73 -15.78
CA SER A 65 7.73 -6.53 -17.14
C SER A 65 6.36 -5.85 -17.19
N LEU A 66 5.80 -5.51 -16.01
CA LEU A 66 4.51 -4.84 -15.91
C LEU A 66 4.50 -3.57 -16.74
N ASN A 67 3.44 -3.44 -17.53
CA ASN A 67 3.17 -2.30 -18.36
C ASN A 67 1.69 -1.93 -18.26
N TRP A 68 1.28 -0.88 -18.97
CA TRP A 68 -0.08 -0.35 -18.89
C TRP A 68 -1.20 -1.33 -19.27
N GLN A 69 -0.92 -2.40 -20.03
CA GLN A 69 -1.90 -3.44 -20.35
C GLN A 69 -2.36 -4.19 -19.09
N VAL A 70 -1.51 -4.27 -18.06
CA VAL A 70 -1.87 -4.89 -16.78
C VAL A 70 -2.95 -4.08 -16.07
N LEU A 71 -2.93 -2.75 -16.20
CA LEU A 71 -3.97 -1.89 -15.62
C LEU A 71 -5.33 -2.19 -16.26
N GLU A 72 -5.39 -2.31 -17.59
CA GLU A 72 -6.62 -2.67 -18.31
C GLU A 72 -7.11 -4.06 -17.92
N TRP A 73 -6.20 -5.03 -17.82
CA TRP A 73 -6.54 -6.36 -17.35
C TRP A 73 -7.12 -6.33 -15.92
N LEU A 74 -6.51 -5.57 -14.99
CA LEU A 74 -7.01 -5.43 -13.62
C LEU A 74 -8.40 -4.81 -13.58
N ILE A 75 -8.63 -3.76 -14.36
CA ILE A 75 -9.92 -3.07 -14.44
C ILE A 75 -10.99 -4.00 -15.02
N ASN A 76 -10.68 -4.77 -16.06
CA ASN A 76 -11.62 -5.68 -16.69
C ASN A 76 -11.96 -6.91 -15.82
N ASN A 77 -11.05 -7.29 -14.92
CA ASN A 77 -11.22 -8.46 -14.04
C ASN A 77 -11.67 -8.10 -12.61
N SER A 78 -11.96 -6.82 -12.33
CA SER A 78 -12.39 -6.35 -11.02
C SER A 78 -13.66 -5.51 -11.11
N LYS A 79 -14.58 -5.71 -10.16
CA LYS A 79 -15.74 -4.80 -9.98
C LYS A 79 -15.41 -3.61 -9.07
N LEU A 80 -14.23 -3.61 -8.43
CA LEU A 80 -13.82 -2.55 -7.53
C LEU A 80 -13.11 -1.43 -8.29
N PRO A 81 -13.24 -0.17 -7.84
CA PRO A 81 -12.46 0.93 -8.39
C PRO A 81 -10.96 0.66 -8.28
N VAL A 82 -10.25 0.78 -9.40
CA VAL A 82 -8.78 0.66 -9.44
C VAL A 82 -8.17 2.05 -9.35
N ILE A 83 -7.27 2.26 -8.39
CA ILE A 83 -6.56 3.52 -8.16
C ILE A 83 -5.07 3.26 -8.42
N VAL A 84 -4.44 4.09 -9.26
CA VAL A 84 -3.02 3.95 -9.60
C VAL A 84 -2.18 4.73 -8.60
N LYS A 85 -1.30 4.04 -7.88
CA LYS A 85 -0.40 4.62 -6.89
C LYS A 85 1.02 4.63 -7.42
N GLY A 86 1.74 5.73 -7.18
CA GLY A 86 3.13 5.88 -7.61
C GLY A 86 3.31 6.87 -8.75
N VAL A 87 2.24 7.58 -9.14
CA VAL A 87 2.26 8.54 -10.24
C VAL A 87 2.99 9.80 -9.79
N MET A 88 4.03 10.20 -10.52
CA MET A 88 4.88 11.35 -10.20
C MET A 88 4.96 12.39 -11.33
N ARG A 89 4.23 12.18 -12.43
CA ARG A 89 4.18 13.04 -13.62
C ARG A 89 2.76 13.17 -14.14
N GLY A 90 2.42 14.29 -14.78
CA GLY A 90 1.11 14.50 -15.40
C GLY A 90 0.81 13.52 -16.55
N ASP A 91 1.78 13.19 -17.40
CA ASP A 91 1.58 12.27 -18.52
C ASP A 91 1.22 10.84 -18.07
N ASP A 92 1.88 10.33 -17.03
CA ASP A 92 1.51 9.05 -16.41
C ASP A 92 0.10 9.09 -15.79
N ALA A 93 -0.34 10.26 -15.29
CA ALA A 93 -1.69 10.43 -14.77
C ALA A 93 -2.73 10.40 -15.90
N GLU A 94 -2.46 11.07 -17.02
CA GLU A 94 -3.29 11.01 -18.22
C GLU A 94 -3.44 9.58 -18.72
N GLU A 95 -2.32 8.86 -18.83
CA GLU A 95 -2.28 7.47 -19.30
C GLU A 95 -3.06 6.52 -18.39
N ALA A 96 -2.96 6.70 -17.07
CA ALA A 96 -3.77 5.94 -16.12
C ALA A 96 -5.27 6.20 -16.28
N ILE A 97 -5.66 7.47 -16.45
CA ILE A 97 -7.08 7.87 -16.58
C ILE A 97 -7.66 7.38 -17.91
N SER A 98 -6.92 7.51 -19.01
CA SER A 98 -7.37 7.07 -20.35
C SER A 98 -7.69 5.57 -20.38
N ARG A 99 -7.00 4.79 -19.54
CA ARG A 99 -7.20 3.34 -19.37
C ARG A 99 -8.23 2.96 -18.31
N GLY A 100 -8.91 3.94 -17.71
CA GLY A 100 -10.05 3.71 -16.84
C GLY A 100 -9.75 3.69 -15.33
N ALA A 101 -8.56 4.12 -14.91
CA ALA A 101 -8.28 4.32 -13.49
C ALA A 101 -9.34 5.24 -12.86
N LYS A 102 -9.76 4.91 -11.64
CA LYS A 102 -10.79 5.64 -10.88
C LYS A 102 -10.22 6.61 -9.85
N GLY A 103 -8.90 6.77 -9.84
CA GLY A 103 -8.19 7.71 -8.98
C GLY A 103 -6.68 7.58 -9.15
N ILE A 104 -5.98 8.60 -8.68
CA ILE A 104 -4.52 8.68 -8.71
C ILE A 104 -4.01 8.90 -7.29
N ILE A 105 -2.90 8.25 -6.92
CA ILE A 105 -2.16 8.57 -5.70
C ILE A 105 -0.75 9.03 -6.09
N VAL A 106 -0.49 10.32 -5.87
CA VAL A 106 0.84 10.92 -5.99
C VAL A 106 1.72 10.37 -4.89
N SER A 107 2.73 9.60 -5.26
CA SER A 107 3.54 8.85 -4.28
C SER A 107 4.91 8.52 -4.84
N ASN A 108 5.96 8.82 -4.08
CA ASN A 108 7.32 8.30 -4.32
C ASN A 108 7.64 7.10 -3.40
N HIS A 109 6.59 6.39 -2.94
CA HIS A 109 6.69 5.27 -2.02
C HIS A 109 7.37 5.62 -0.68
N GLY A 110 7.23 6.88 -0.25
CA GLY A 110 7.87 7.39 0.95
C GLY A 110 9.39 7.56 0.82
N GLY A 111 9.89 7.78 -0.39
CA GLY A 111 11.32 7.98 -0.70
C GLY A 111 12.14 6.70 -0.63
N ARG A 112 11.58 5.57 -1.10
CA ARG A 112 12.20 4.23 -0.95
C ARG A 112 12.55 3.53 -2.26
N GLN A 113 12.14 4.08 -3.40
CA GLN A 113 12.29 3.42 -4.71
C GLN A 113 13.37 4.12 -5.54
N MET A 114 13.11 5.34 -5.98
CA MET A 114 14.08 6.14 -6.73
C MET A 114 14.56 7.29 -5.84
N ASP A 115 15.84 7.27 -5.50
CA ASP A 115 16.46 8.37 -4.76
C ASP A 115 16.55 9.61 -5.66
N SER A 116 16.55 10.79 -5.05
CA SER A 116 16.49 12.10 -5.74
C SER A 116 15.24 12.35 -6.59
N ALA A 117 14.21 11.49 -6.51
CA ALA A 117 12.90 11.81 -7.06
C ALA A 117 12.32 13.04 -6.34
N PRO A 118 11.53 13.90 -7.03
CA PRO A 118 10.91 15.07 -6.42
C PRO A 118 10.07 14.73 -5.18
N ALA A 119 9.87 15.72 -4.31
CA ALA A 119 8.91 15.57 -3.23
C ALA A 119 7.50 15.42 -3.82
N THR A 120 6.66 14.57 -3.23
CA THR A 120 5.30 14.32 -3.73
C THR A 120 4.45 15.59 -3.75
N ILE A 121 4.68 16.51 -2.81
CA ILE A 121 3.99 17.81 -2.76
C ILE A 121 4.37 18.74 -3.92
N GLU A 122 5.57 18.58 -4.50
CA GLU A 122 6.04 19.35 -5.66
C GLU A 122 5.48 18.79 -6.96
N ALA A 123 5.29 17.47 -7.06
CA ALA A 123 4.67 16.81 -8.21
C ALA A 123 3.14 17.03 -8.26
N LEU A 124 2.49 17.21 -7.11
CA LEU A 124 1.04 17.27 -6.97
C LEU A 124 0.36 18.31 -7.90
N PRO A 125 0.81 19.57 -8.02
CA PRO A 125 0.07 20.58 -8.80
C PRO A 125 0.03 20.28 -10.31
N ASP A 126 1.08 19.67 -10.85
CA ASP A 126 1.13 19.27 -12.27
C ASP A 126 0.13 18.13 -12.55
N ILE A 127 0.09 17.14 -11.67
CA ILE A 127 -0.83 16.01 -11.76
C ILE A 127 -2.28 16.46 -11.59
N VAL A 128 -2.58 17.29 -10.59
CA VAL A 128 -3.93 17.83 -10.36
C VAL A 128 -4.42 18.60 -11.59
N ARG A 129 -3.55 19.45 -12.17
CA ARG A 129 -3.87 20.19 -13.40
C ARG A 129 -4.14 19.26 -14.58
N THR A 130 -3.32 18.23 -14.74
CA THR A 130 -3.50 17.24 -15.81
C THR A 130 -4.80 16.47 -15.63
N VAL A 131 -5.06 15.95 -14.42
CA VAL A 131 -6.30 15.20 -14.10
C VAL A 131 -7.55 16.06 -14.33
N ASN A 132 -7.49 17.35 -14.03
CA ASN A 132 -8.56 18.32 -14.30
C ASN A 132 -9.94 17.86 -13.79
N GLY A 133 -9.97 17.32 -12.55
CA GLY A 133 -11.20 16.89 -11.89
C GLY A 133 -11.86 15.61 -12.44
N ARG A 134 -11.28 14.93 -13.44
CA ARG A 134 -11.85 13.69 -14.02
C ARG A 134 -11.94 12.54 -13.01
N VAL A 135 -10.96 12.45 -12.11
CA VAL A 135 -10.91 11.47 -11.01
C VAL A 135 -10.32 12.13 -9.75
N PRO A 136 -10.58 11.61 -8.54
CA PRO A 136 -9.92 12.10 -7.33
C PRO A 136 -8.40 11.87 -7.38
N VAL A 137 -7.66 12.85 -6.88
CA VAL A 137 -6.19 12.78 -6.74
C VAL A 137 -5.85 12.79 -5.26
N PHE A 138 -5.19 11.74 -4.79
CA PHE A 138 -4.69 11.64 -3.42
C PHE A 138 -3.17 11.79 -3.39
N ILE A 139 -2.61 11.94 -2.20
CA ILE A 139 -1.16 12.05 -2.00
C ILE A 139 -0.69 11.31 -0.75
N ASP A 140 0.50 10.72 -0.83
CA ASP A 140 1.27 10.27 0.34
C ASP A 140 2.69 10.85 0.32
N GLY A 141 3.50 10.51 1.33
CA GLY A 141 4.89 10.97 1.44
C GLY A 141 5.00 12.28 2.23
N GLY A 142 5.83 12.27 3.28
CA GLY A 142 6.14 13.49 4.06
C GLY A 142 5.04 14.05 4.98
N ILE A 143 3.77 13.64 4.89
CA ILE A 143 2.69 14.16 5.75
C ILE A 143 2.90 13.79 7.24
N ARG A 144 3.03 14.78 8.12
CA ARG A 144 3.29 14.57 9.57
C ARG A 144 2.40 15.38 10.50
N ASN A 145 1.81 16.48 10.03
CA ASN A 145 0.95 17.33 10.85
C ASN A 145 -0.20 17.93 10.03
N GLY A 146 -1.16 18.56 10.71
CA GLY A 146 -2.35 19.14 10.07
C GLY A 146 -2.05 20.22 9.04
N ARG A 147 -0.92 20.95 9.14
CA ARG A 147 -0.53 21.95 8.13
C ARG A 147 -0.09 21.28 6.84
N ASP A 148 0.53 20.11 6.91
CA ASP A 148 0.91 19.35 5.71
C ASP A 148 -0.35 18.86 4.99
N VAL A 149 -1.34 18.39 5.75
CA VAL A 149 -2.67 18.01 5.22
C VAL A 149 -3.32 19.21 4.56
N PHE A 150 -3.39 20.35 5.25
CA PHE A 150 -3.99 21.57 4.72
C PHE A 150 -3.34 22.01 3.40
N LYS A 151 -2.00 22.03 3.33
CA LYS A 151 -1.27 22.37 2.10
C LYS A 151 -1.59 21.41 0.95
N ALA A 152 -1.63 20.10 1.21
CA ALA A 152 -1.96 19.11 0.19
C ALA A 152 -3.39 19.33 -0.38
N ILE A 153 -4.38 19.52 0.50
CA ILE A 153 -5.76 19.79 0.07
C ILE A 153 -5.86 21.13 -0.67
N ALA A 154 -5.18 22.18 -0.20
CA ALA A 154 -5.15 23.48 -0.86
C ALA A 154 -4.51 23.43 -2.27
N LEU A 155 -3.60 22.48 -2.50
CA LEU A 155 -3.00 22.22 -3.81
C LEU A 155 -3.83 21.26 -4.68
N GLY A 156 -5.03 20.87 -4.23
CA GLY A 156 -6.01 20.12 -5.03
C GLY A 156 -6.06 18.62 -4.77
N ALA A 157 -5.37 18.11 -3.74
CA ALA A 157 -5.58 16.72 -3.32
C ALA A 157 -7.00 16.55 -2.73
N SER A 158 -7.65 15.43 -3.05
CA SER A 158 -8.93 14.98 -2.47
C SER A 158 -8.75 14.33 -1.10
N GLY A 159 -7.52 13.98 -0.73
CA GLY A 159 -7.19 13.36 0.55
C GLY A 159 -5.71 12.98 0.64
N VAL A 160 -5.28 12.62 1.85
CA VAL A 160 -3.89 12.27 2.15
C VAL A 160 -3.79 10.91 2.82
N PHE A 161 -2.68 10.19 2.61
CA PHE A 161 -2.35 8.95 3.29
C PHE A 161 -1.08 9.10 4.13
N ILE A 162 -1.04 8.43 5.28
CA ILE A 162 0.13 8.37 6.18
C ILE A 162 0.62 6.93 6.30
N GLY A 163 1.95 6.74 6.17
CA GLY A 163 2.63 5.45 6.32
C GLY A 163 3.32 5.32 7.66
N ARG A 164 4.61 5.71 7.71
CA ARG A 164 5.47 5.56 8.90
C ARG A 164 4.85 6.05 10.23
N PRO A 165 4.14 7.19 10.31
CA PRO A 165 3.52 7.63 11.57
C PRO A 165 2.58 6.61 12.21
N VAL A 166 1.85 5.82 11.40
CA VAL A 166 0.97 4.76 11.91
C VAL A 166 1.78 3.65 12.57
N LEU A 167 2.90 3.26 11.95
CA LEU A 167 3.79 2.22 12.51
C LEU A 167 4.48 2.68 13.79
N TRP A 168 4.89 3.96 13.86
CA TRP A 168 5.47 4.53 15.07
C TRP A 168 4.48 4.53 16.23
N GLY A 169 3.23 4.95 15.97
CA GLY A 169 2.16 4.88 16.96
C GLY A 169 1.90 3.45 17.44
N LEU A 170 1.88 2.48 16.52
CA LEU A 170 1.73 1.07 16.85
C LEU A 170 2.87 0.56 17.73
N SER A 171 4.12 0.93 17.44
CA SER A 171 5.28 0.51 18.23
C SER A 171 5.37 1.17 19.60
N ALA A 172 4.79 2.36 19.78
CA ALA A 172 4.82 3.07 21.06
C ALA A 172 3.74 2.59 22.04
N GLY A 173 2.65 1.98 21.55
CA GLY A 173 1.50 1.53 22.35
C GLY A 173 1.64 0.14 23.00
N VAL A 174 2.81 -0.49 22.93
CA VAL A 174 3.13 -1.77 23.58
C VAL A 174 3.98 -1.55 24.84
N GLY A 175 3.52 -0.65 25.72
CA GLY A 175 4.11 -0.37 27.04
C GLY A 175 3.13 -0.68 28.16
#